data_AF-A0A836BAV9-F1
#
_entry.id   AF-A0A836BAV9-F1
#
_cell.length_a   1.000
_cell.length_b   1.000
_cell.length_c   1.000
_cell.angle_alpha   90.00
_cell.angle_beta   90.00
_cell.angle_gamma   90.00
#
_symmetry.space_group_name_H-M   'P 1'
#
loop_
_entity.id
_entity.type
_entity.pdbx_description
1 polymer ?
#
loop_
_entity_poly.entity_id
_entity_poly.type
_entity_poly.pdbx_seq_one_letter_code
_entity_poly.pdbx_strand_id
1 'polypeptide(L)'
;MQSLIAKRCSLSRPVPRTNRTSFAPRAQASANETQTLKQVVLNVTPLTPENIKPFGQIVTTSDDGKLFDKEDAQLVLDQGTPRFYIMKLPARGLRFHRITYHGKCTQCLGSLTPGHPWYVALAAPTLSLDRWPKPEDIRVFKIPFGCFVKFEVGTWHAGPLFGAPGTGIDFYNLELADTNVVDHNTHDYRRDNGLEFVVLDEELAA
;
A
#
# COMPACT_ATOMS: atom_id res chain seq x y z
N MET A 1 -54.99 -1.63 44.72
CA MET A 1 -54.34 -0.73 45.68
C MET A 1 -54.12 0.62 45.00
N GLN A 2 -54.58 1.67 45.65
CA GLN A 2 -54.62 3.07 45.19
C GLN A 2 -53.21 3.71 45.20
N SER A 3 -52.95 4.67 44.31
CA SER A 3 -52.55 6.02 44.73
C SER A 3 -52.56 7.00 43.53
N LEU A 4 -53.43 8.00 43.64
CA LEU A 4 -53.41 9.27 42.91
C LEU A 4 -52.18 10.09 43.31
N ILE A 5 -51.60 10.87 42.40
CA ILE A 5 -51.15 12.25 42.67
C ILE A 5 -51.48 13.11 41.45
N ALA A 6 -52.06 14.28 41.73
CA ALA A 6 -52.65 15.20 40.79
C ALA A 6 -51.87 16.52 40.67
N LYS A 7 -52.10 17.20 39.55
CA LYS A 7 -52.03 18.66 39.30
C LYS A 7 -50.64 19.34 39.30
N ARG A 8 -50.32 20.02 38.19
CA ARG A 8 -50.67 21.44 37.97
C ARG A 8 -50.24 21.92 36.58
N CYS A 9 -51.20 22.52 35.88
CA CYS A 9 -51.00 23.32 34.68
C CYS A 9 -50.63 24.75 35.13
N SER A 10 -49.61 25.36 34.52
CA SER A 10 -49.37 26.81 34.62
C SER A 10 -48.90 27.37 33.29
N LEU A 11 -49.72 28.26 32.75
CA LEU A 11 -49.50 29.04 31.55
C LEU A 11 -48.46 30.15 31.76
N SER A 12 -47.79 30.46 30.65
CA SER A 12 -47.29 31.76 30.19
C SER A 12 -45.94 32.31 30.67
N ARG A 13 -45.06 32.56 29.68
CA ARG A 13 -44.51 33.88 29.35
C ARG A 13 -43.87 33.86 27.93
N PRO A 14 -44.11 34.87 27.07
CA PRO A 14 -43.48 34.93 25.75
C PRO A 14 -42.05 35.48 25.87
N VAL A 15 -41.10 34.84 25.19
CA VAL A 15 -39.71 35.28 25.08
C VAL A 15 -39.56 36.20 23.84
N PRO A 16 -38.76 37.29 23.91
CA PRO A 16 -38.71 38.29 22.84
C PRO A 16 -38.02 37.76 21.57
N ARG A 17 -38.55 38.14 20.41
CA ARG A 17 -37.89 37.96 19.11
C ARG A 17 -36.60 38.79 19.05
N THR A 18 -35.45 38.12 19.02
CA THR A 18 -34.17 38.73 18.65
C THR A 18 -33.92 38.53 17.17
N ASN A 19 -33.64 39.63 16.47
CA ASN A 19 -33.28 39.70 15.05
C ASN A 19 -32.17 38.70 14.70
N ARG A 20 -32.46 37.74 13.81
CA ARG A 20 -31.43 37.00 13.09
C ARG A 20 -30.88 37.92 12.00
N THR A 21 -29.75 38.55 12.30
CA THR A 21 -28.83 39.07 11.30
C THR A 21 -28.43 37.95 10.35
N SER A 22 -28.65 38.15 9.06
CA SER A 22 -28.21 37.28 7.98
C SER A 22 -26.69 37.20 7.95
N PHE A 23 -26.13 36.11 8.47
CA PHE A 23 -24.75 35.75 8.18
C PHE A 23 -24.72 35.07 6.81
N ALA A 24 -24.26 35.81 5.80
CA ALA A 24 -23.88 35.22 4.52
C ALA A 24 -22.71 34.25 4.76
N PRO A 25 -22.70 33.05 4.15
CA PRO A 25 -21.55 32.18 4.24
C PRO A 25 -20.41 32.78 3.41
N ARG A 26 -19.34 33.19 4.08
CA ARG A 26 -18.06 33.50 3.43
C ARG A 26 -17.46 32.17 2.99
N ALA A 27 -17.81 31.72 1.79
CA ALA A 27 -17.09 30.66 1.12
C ALA A 27 -15.68 31.18 0.81
N GLN A 28 -14.73 30.90 1.70
CA GLN A 28 -13.32 30.93 1.33
C GLN A 28 -13.09 29.70 0.46
N ALA A 29 -13.21 29.88 -0.85
CA ALA A 29 -12.58 28.99 -1.80
C ALA A 29 -11.07 29.09 -1.54
N SER A 30 -10.49 28.06 -0.90
CA SER A 30 -9.04 27.88 -0.94
C SER A 30 -8.69 27.60 -2.39
N ALA A 31 -7.94 28.52 -3.00
CA ALA A 31 -7.36 28.31 -4.31
C ALA A 31 -6.60 26.98 -4.29
N ASN A 32 -7.04 26.04 -5.11
CA ASN A 32 -6.34 24.78 -5.31
C ASN A 32 -5.13 25.13 -6.20
N GLU A 33 -4.05 25.63 -5.58
CA GLU A 33 -2.76 25.69 -6.26
C GLU A 33 -2.41 24.26 -6.65
N THR A 34 -2.37 24.00 -7.95
CA THR A 34 -1.86 22.74 -8.51
C THR A 34 -0.38 22.66 -8.16
N GLN A 35 -0.08 22.18 -6.96
CA GLN A 35 1.28 22.03 -6.47
C GLN A 35 2.00 21.06 -7.42
N THR A 36 2.98 21.58 -8.16
CA THR A 36 3.71 20.78 -9.14
C THR A 36 4.54 19.75 -8.38
N LEU A 37 4.21 18.48 -8.52
CA LEU A 37 4.93 17.40 -7.86
C LEU A 37 6.33 17.26 -8.47
N LYS A 38 7.33 17.16 -7.62
CA LYS A 38 8.69 16.82 -8.06
C LYS A 38 8.72 15.33 -8.39
N GLN A 39 8.99 15.01 -9.65
CA GLN A 39 9.12 13.63 -10.10
C GLN A 39 10.53 13.11 -9.80
N VAL A 40 10.62 11.89 -9.29
CA VAL A 40 11.85 11.15 -9.08
C VAL A 40 11.80 9.91 -9.96
N VAL A 41 12.81 9.74 -10.82
CA VAL A 41 12.93 8.56 -11.67
C VAL A 41 13.70 7.48 -10.93
N LEU A 42 13.15 6.27 -10.89
CA LEU A 42 13.80 5.08 -10.35
C LEU A 42 14.05 4.10 -11.48
N ASN A 43 15.32 3.81 -11.74
CA ASN A 43 15.71 2.80 -12.71
C ASN A 43 15.52 1.40 -12.12
N VAL A 44 15.16 0.46 -12.99
CA VAL A 44 15.09 -0.96 -12.63
C VAL A 44 16.47 -1.45 -12.21
N THR A 45 16.53 -2.07 -11.03
CA THR A 45 17.69 -2.78 -10.52
C THR A 45 17.65 -4.23 -11.02
N PRO A 46 18.79 -4.81 -11.46
CA PRO A 46 18.84 -6.21 -11.86
C PRO A 46 18.33 -7.12 -10.74
N LEU A 47 17.36 -7.99 -11.07
CA LEU A 47 16.81 -8.94 -10.11
C LEU A 47 17.77 -10.12 -9.94
N THR A 48 18.53 -10.11 -8.86
CA THR A 48 19.37 -11.23 -8.41
C THR A 48 19.08 -11.52 -6.93
N PRO A 49 19.35 -12.74 -6.45
CA PRO A 49 19.24 -13.06 -5.02
C PRO A 49 20.00 -12.07 -4.14
N GLU A 50 21.17 -11.62 -4.56
CA GLU A 50 22.02 -10.68 -3.81
C GLU A 50 21.38 -9.29 -3.72
N ASN A 51 20.86 -8.77 -4.85
CA ASN A 51 20.28 -7.43 -4.91
C ASN A 51 18.97 -7.34 -4.13
N ILE A 52 18.16 -8.41 -4.11
CA ILE A 52 16.87 -8.41 -3.40
C ILE A 52 17.01 -8.77 -1.91
N LYS A 53 18.10 -9.43 -1.52
CA LYS A 53 18.34 -9.94 -0.16
C LYS A 53 18.01 -8.97 0.99
N PRO A 54 18.31 -7.66 0.92
CA PRO A 54 17.98 -6.73 2.01
C PRO A 54 16.47 -6.52 2.23
N PHE A 55 15.65 -6.87 1.23
CA PHE A 55 14.21 -6.61 1.20
C PHE A 55 13.39 -7.90 1.26
N GLY A 56 13.98 -9.03 0.86
CA GLY A 56 13.24 -10.26 0.67
C GLY A 56 14.00 -11.32 -0.11
N GLN A 57 13.23 -12.22 -0.71
CA GLN A 57 13.71 -13.33 -1.51
C GLN A 57 12.96 -13.38 -2.84
N ILE A 58 13.67 -13.68 -3.92
CA ILE A 58 13.07 -14.12 -5.17
C ILE A 58 13.04 -15.65 -5.15
N VAL A 59 11.88 -16.25 -5.43
CA VAL A 59 11.72 -17.71 -5.48
C VAL A 59 11.30 -18.11 -6.88
N THR A 60 12.08 -19.02 -7.46
CA THR A 60 11.92 -19.57 -8.81
C THR A 60 11.65 -21.06 -8.75
N THR A 61 11.39 -21.66 -9.91
CA THR A 61 11.23 -23.11 -10.04
C THR A 61 12.45 -23.87 -9.53
N SER A 62 12.20 -24.96 -8.83
CA SER A 62 13.21 -25.96 -8.44
C SER A 62 12.87 -27.32 -9.05
N ASP A 63 13.85 -28.22 -9.06
CA ASP A 63 13.62 -29.61 -9.46
C ASP A 63 12.70 -30.34 -8.48
N ASP A 64 12.00 -31.37 -8.99
CA ASP A 64 11.18 -32.25 -8.17
C ASP A 64 12.03 -32.98 -7.12
N GLY A 65 11.48 -33.14 -5.92
CA GLY A 65 12.17 -33.77 -4.78
C GLY A 65 13.22 -32.89 -4.08
N LYS A 66 13.40 -31.61 -4.48
CA LYS A 66 14.22 -30.66 -3.71
C LYS A 66 13.71 -30.60 -2.26
N LEU A 67 14.63 -30.74 -1.30
CA LEU A 67 14.34 -30.57 0.13
C LEU A 67 14.31 -29.08 0.52
N PHE A 68 13.60 -28.77 1.59
CA PHE A 68 13.53 -27.42 2.14
C PHE A 68 14.91 -26.91 2.59
N ASP A 69 15.26 -25.71 2.16
CA ASP A 69 16.49 -25.02 2.53
C ASP A 69 16.31 -23.49 2.58
N LYS A 70 17.42 -22.76 2.64
CA LYS A 70 17.45 -21.29 2.71
C LYS A 70 17.04 -20.58 1.40
N GLU A 71 16.99 -21.30 0.28
CA GLU A 71 16.59 -20.77 -1.02
C GLU A 71 15.07 -20.77 -1.17
N ASP A 72 14.37 -21.57 -0.37
CA ASP A 72 12.91 -21.49 -0.24
C ASP A 72 12.49 -20.23 0.54
N ALA A 73 11.26 -19.79 0.32
CA ALA A 73 10.70 -18.66 1.06
C ALA A 73 10.67 -18.96 2.56
N GLN A 74 11.40 -18.17 3.33
CA GLN A 74 11.40 -18.25 4.79
C GLN A 74 10.24 -17.41 5.32
N LEU A 75 9.17 -18.07 5.75
CA LEU A 75 7.89 -17.43 6.07
C LEU A 75 7.73 -17.10 7.55
N VAL A 76 7.17 -15.93 7.85
CA VAL A 76 6.68 -15.54 9.18
C VAL A 76 5.17 -15.31 9.06
N LEU A 77 4.39 -16.24 9.60
CA LEU A 77 2.91 -16.27 9.49
C LEU A 77 2.25 -16.71 10.82
N ASP A 78 3.00 -16.69 11.92
CA ASP A 78 2.62 -17.18 13.25
C ASP A 78 1.87 -16.14 14.11
N GLN A 79 1.75 -14.90 13.65
CA GLN A 79 1.07 -13.79 14.36
C GLN A 79 -0.40 -13.59 13.96
N GLY A 80 -1.03 -14.59 13.35
CA GLY A 80 -2.43 -14.49 12.95
C GLY A 80 -2.89 -15.69 12.13
N THR A 81 -3.99 -15.51 11.41
CA THR A 81 -4.47 -16.51 10.45
C THR A 81 -3.82 -16.26 9.09
N PRO A 82 -3.01 -17.19 8.55
CA PRO A 82 -2.49 -17.06 7.20
C PRO A 82 -3.63 -17.03 6.19
N ARG A 83 -3.51 -16.17 5.19
CA ARG A 83 -4.46 -16.01 4.10
C ARG A 83 -3.71 -16.16 2.79
N PHE A 84 -4.12 -17.16 2.02
CA PHE A 84 -3.62 -17.38 0.67
C PHE A 84 -4.77 -17.23 -0.32
N TYR A 85 -4.66 -16.31 -1.26
CA TYR A 85 -5.76 -15.95 -2.14
C TYR A 85 -5.27 -15.38 -3.47
N ILE A 86 -6.16 -15.35 -4.45
CA ILE A 86 -5.92 -14.71 -5.74
C ILE A 86 -6.66 -13.37 -5.75
N MET A 87 -6.00 -12.32 -6.21
CA MET A 87 -6.59 -10.99 -6.43
C MET A 87 -6.36 -10.54 -7.86
N LYS A 88 -7.38 -9.89 -8.44
CA LYS A 88 -7.26 -9.18 -9.72
C LYS A 88 -6.98 -7.71 -9.45
N LEU A 89 -5.85 -7.20 -9.93
CA LEU A 89 -5.49 -5.79 -9.81
C LEU A 89 -5.63 -5.07 -11.16
N PRO A 90 -6.26 -3.88 -11.21
CA PRO A 90 -6.26 -3.06 -12.42
C PRO A 90 -4.89 -2.40 -12.61
N ALA A 91 -4.52 -2.11 -13.87
CA ALA A 91 -3.30 -1.38 -14.16
C ALA A 91 -3.38 0.06 -13.63
N ARG A 92 -2.39 0.46 -12.83
CA ARG A 92 -2.23 1.82 -12.29
C ARG A 92 -1.01 2.54 -12.88
N GLY A 93 -0.33 1.90 -13.82
CA GLY A 93 0.89 2.41 -14.44
C GLY A 93 2.13 2.19 -13.58
N LEU A 94 3.21 2.85 -13.98
CA LEU A 94 4.55 2.72 -13.43
C LEU A 94 4.90 3.92 -12.52
N ARG A 95 3.93 4.37 -11.73
CA ARG A 95 4.06 5.54 -10.84
C ARG A 95 3.52 5.21 -9.45
N PHE A 96 4.17 5.76 -8.43
CA PHE A 96 3.67 5.66 -7.06
C PHE A 96 4.10 6.87 -6.22
N HIS A 97 3.34 7.15 -5.16
CA HIS A 97 3.68 8.16 -4.16
C HIS A 97 3.44 7.66 -2.73
N ARG A 98 3.08 6.38 -2.58
CA ARG A 98 2.84 5.72 -1.29
C ARG A 98 3.69 4.47 -1.21
N ILE A 99 4.24 4.21 -0.03
CA ILE A 99 4.99 2.98 0.26
C ILE A 99 4.55 2.45 1.62
N THR A 100 4.32 1.15 1.72
CA THR A 100 3.76 0.50 2.91
C THR A 100 4.72 -0.54 3.45
N TYR A 101 4.72 -0.79 4.75
CA TYR A 101 5.26 -2.02 5.33
C TYR A 101 4.24 -2.76 6.19
N HIS A 102 4.48 -4.07 6.34
CA HIS A 102 3.76 -4.99 7.22
C HIS A 102 4.73 -5.50 8.28
N GLY A 103 4.49 -5.18 9.56
CA GLY A 103 5.39 -5.46 10.67
C GLY A 103 5.14 -6.80 11.37
N LYS A 104 4.11 -7.56 10.99
CA LYS A 104 3.70 -8.80 11.66
C LYS A 104 3.93 -10.07 10.84
N CYS A 105 4.12 -9.95 9.53
CA CYS A 105 4.28 -11.11 8.66
C CYS A 105 5.17 -10.83 7.45
N THR A 106 5.70 -11.90 6.89
CA THR A 106 6.20 -11.88 5.51
C THR A 106 5.01 -11.85 4.55
N GLN A 107 5.20 -11.27 3.36
CA GLN A 107 4.22 -11.31 2.29
C GLN A 107 4.84 -11.96 1.05
N CYS A 108 4.14 -12.90 0.41
CA CYS A 108 4.54 -13.43 -0.90
C CYS A 108 3.58 -12.98 -1.98
N LEU A 109 4.12 -12.59 -3.13
CA LEU A 109 3.35 -12.07 -4.25
C LEU A 109 3.94 -12.53 -5.59
N GLY A 110 3.10 -13.05 -6.48
CA GLY A 110 3.49 -13.48 -7.82
C GLY A 110 2.35 -13.37 -8.81
N SER A 111 2.67 -13.02 -10.06
CA SER A 111 1.68 -12.90 -11.15
C SER A 111 1.34 -14.27 -11.71
N LEU A 112 0.05 -14.50 -11.94
CA LEU A 112 -0.49 -15.67 -12.63
C LEU A 112 -0.76 -15.40 -14.12
N THR A 113 -0.49 -14.19 -14.62
CA THR A 113 -0.76 -13.82 -16.02
C THR A 113 0.54 -13.82 -16.82
N PRO A 114 0.71 -14.75 -17.79
CA PRO A 114 1.90 -14.78 -18.65
C PRO A 114 2.06 -13.52 -19.50
N GLY A 115 3.29 -13.22 -19.92
CA GLY A 115 3.59 -12.12 -20.85
C GLY A 115 3.49 -10.71 -20.26
N HIS A 116 3.18 -10.57 -18.97
CA HIS A 116 3.04 -9.29 -18.30
C HIS A 116 3.97 -9.21 -17.09
N PRO A 117 5.23 -8.72 -17.26
CA PRO A 117 6.06 -8.41 -16.12
C PRO A 117 5.40 -7.29 -15.30
N TRP A 118 5.69 -7.29 -14.02
CA TRP A 118 5.27 -6.26 -13.09
C TRP A 118 6.47 -5.80 -12.27
N TYR A 119 6.34 -4.64 -11.65
CA TYR A 119 7.41 -4.03 -10.89
C TYR A 119 7.00 -3.85 -9.44
N VAL A 120 8.00 -3.94 -8.56
CA VAL A 120 7.85 -3.58 -7.16
C VAL A 120 9.00 -2.67 -6.77
N ALA A 121 8.67 -1.56 -6.12
CA ALA A 121 9.65 -0.72 -5.45
C ALA A 121 9.79 -1.20 -4.01
N LEU A 122 11.01 -1.45 -3.55
CA LEU A 122 11.34 -1.99 -2.24
C LEU A 122 12.33 -1.10 -1.50
N ALA A 123 12.24 -1.05 -0.18
CA ALA A 123 13.28 -0.50 0.69
C ALA A 123 13.38 -1.31 1.98
N ALA A 124 14.56 -1.26 2.62
CA ALA A 124 14.90 -2.14 3.74
C ALA A 124 13.98 -1.89 4.94
N PRO A 125 13.71 -2.93 5.77
CA PRO A 125 12.85 -2.78 6.93
C PRO A 125 13.33 -1.71 7.92
N THR A 126 12.45 -0.78 8.27
CA THR A 126 12.72 0.18 9.35
C THR A 126 11.74 0.06 10.52
N LEU A 127 10.61 -0.63 10.31
CA LEU A 127 9.54 -0.86 11.29
C LEU A 127 9.08 0.41 12.01
N SER A 128 9.13 1.55 11.33
CA SER A 128 8.84 2.86 11.93
C SER A 128 8.40 3.86 10.86
N LEU A 129 7.23 4.47 11.04
CA LEU A 129 6.73 5.53 10.16
C LEU A 129 7.62 6.78 10.18
N ASP A 130 8.35 7.03 11.25
CA ASP A 130 9.27 8.19 11.34
C ASP A 130 10.57 7.95 10.55
N ARG A 131 10.86 6.69 10.23
CA ARG A 131 12.03 6.26 9.45
C ARG A 131 11.59 5.71 8.10
N TRP A 132 10.76 6.48 7.40
CA TRP A 132 10.36 6.16 6.02
C TRP A 132 11.57 6.27 5.06
N PRO A 133 11.62 5.44 4.00
CA PRO A 133 12.79 5.35 3.12
C PRO A 133 12.91 6.57 2.21
N LYS A 134 14.13 7.10 2.08
CA LYS A 134 14.43 8.20 1.16
C LYS A 134 14.51 7.67 -0.28
N PRO A 135 14.39 8.52 -1.30
CA PRO A 135 14.51 8.09 -2.70
C PRO A 135 15.72 7.17 -2.99
N GLU A 136 16.87 7.47 -2.41
CA GLU A 136 18.12 6.72 -2.53
C GLU A 136 18.10 5.33 -1.86
N ASP A 137 17.16 5.08 -0.95
CA ASP A 137 16.97 3.79 -0.28
C ASP A 137 16.08 2.83 -1.10
N ILE A 138 15.35 3.36 -2.08
CA ILE A 138 14.38 2.59 -2.85
C ILE A 138 15.07 1.90 -4.03
N ARG A 139 14.79 0.62 -4.21
CA ARG A 139 15.19 -0.17 -5.39
C ARG A 139 13.95 -0.69 -6.08
N VAL A 140 13.94 -0.69 -7.40
CA VAL A 140 12.82 -1.22 -8.18
C VAL A 140 13.25 -2.50 -8.86
N PHE A 141 12.43 -3.54 -8.76
CA PHE A 141 12.68 -4.82 -9.39
C PHE A 141 11.58 -5.13 -10.40
N LYS A 142 11.97 -5.61 -11.56
CA LYS A 142 11.08 -6.21 -12.57
C LYS A 142 10.93 -7.68 -12.25
N ILE A 143 9.72 -8.12 -11.95
CA ILE A 143 9.42 -9.50 -11.57
C ILE A 143 8.85 -10.23 -12.78
N PRO A 144 9.52 -11.29 -13.28
CA PRO A 144 9.04 -12.06 -14.42
C PRO A 144 7.85 -12.96 -14.06
N PHE A 145 7.17 -13.46 -15.09
CA PHE A 145 6.17 -14.52 -14.91
C PHE A 145 6.82 -15.82 -14.39
N GLY A 146 6.06 -16.61 -13.62
CA GLY A 146 6.51 -17.93 -13.14
C GLY A 146 7.40 -17.90 -11.90
N CYS A 147 7.51 -16.75 -11.23
CA CYS A 147 8.21 -16.60 -9.96
C CYS A 147 7.37 -15.79 -8.96
N PHE A 148 7.78 -15.79 -7.69
CA PHE A 148 7.29 -14.83 -6.71
C PHE A 148 8.40 -14.20 -5.91
N VAL A 149 8.07 -13.03 -5.39
CA VAL A 149 8.86 -12.36 -4.37
C VAL A 149 8.23 -12.61 -3.01
N LYS A 150 9.08 -12.88 -2.02
CA LYS A 150 8.73 -12.83 -0.60
C LYS A 150 9.36 -11.58 -0.01
N PHE A 151 8.57 -10.70 0.60
CA PHE A 151 9.07 -9.57 1.38
C PHE A 151 9.39 -10.00 2.80
N GLU A 152 10.49 -9.48 3.36
CA GLU A 152 10.76 -9.60 4.80
C GLU A 152 9.71 -8.85 5.63
N VAL A 153 9.57 -9.27 6.89
CA VAL A 153 8.80 -8.51 7.87
C VAL A 153 9.35 -7.08 7.94
N GLY A 154 8.48 -6.11 7.74
CA GLY A 154 8.81 -4.69 7.78
C GLY A 154 9.37 -4.12 6.48
N THR A 155 9.56 -4.92 5.42
CA THR A 155 10.01 -4.39 4.12
C THR A 155 9.00 -3.39 3.59
N TRP A 156 9.50 -2.20 3.29
CA TRP A 156 8.73 -1.18 2.61
C TRP A 156 8.56 -1.56 1.16
N HIS A 157 7.32 -1.52 0.66
CA HIS A 157 7.02 -1.89 -0.71
C HIS A 157 5.94 -0.98 -1.32
N ALA A 158 6.07 -0.75 -2.63
CA ALA A 158 5.06 -0.12 -3.46
C ALA A 158 4.89 -0.93 -4.75
N GLY A 159 3.64 -1.27 -5.05
CA GLY A 159 3.25 -2.13 -6.16
C GLY A 159 2.23 -3.19 -5.74
N PRO A 160 1.90 -4.14 -6.61
CA PRO A 160 2.42 -4.31 -7.97
C PRO A 160 2.19 -3.11 -8.89
N LEU A 161 3.20 -2.75 -9.68
CA LEU A 161 3.16 -1.69 -10.70
C LEU A 161 3.23 -2.31 -12.09
N PHE A 162 2.33 -1.95 -12.99
CA PHE A 162 2.31 -2.46 -14.37
C PHE A 162 1.44 -1.56 -15.26
N GLY A 163 1.79 -1.53 -16.56
CA GLY A 163 1.14 -0.68 -17.57
C GLY A 163 0.12 -1.38 -18.47
N ALA A 164 -0.19 -2.67 -18.25
CA ALA A 164 -0.97 -3.47 -19.20
C ALA A 164 -2.36 -2.87 -19.51
N PRO A 165 -2.74 -2.70 -20.80
CA PRO A 165 -4.01 -2.11 -21.17
C PRO A 165 -5.18 -3.10 -20.94
N GLY A 166 -6.07 -2.76 -20.01
CA GLY A 166 -7.50 -3.08 -20.10
C GLY A 166 -8.06 -4.24 -19.28
N THR A 167 -7.28 -5.25 -18.88
CA THR A 167 -7.84 -6.48 -18.25
C THR A 167 -7.43 -6.74 -16.80
N GLY A 168 -6.44 -5.99 -16.30
CA GLY A 168 -5.84 -6.25 -14.99
C GLY A 168 -4.98 -7.53 -14.99
N ILE A 169 -4.24 -7.74 -13.89
CA ILE A 169 -3.39 -8.92 -13.69
C ILE A 169 -3.84 -9.66 -12.44
N ASP A 170 -3.87 -10.98 -12.52
CA ASP A 170 -4.17 -11.85 -11.39
C ASP A 170 -2.89 -12.16 -10.62
N PHE A 171 -2.91 -11.97 -9.30
CA PHE A 171 -1.80 -12.25 -8.40
C PHE A 171 -2.25 -13.24 -7.34
N TYR A 172 -1.42 -14.22 -7.04
CA TYR A 172 -1.55 -14.88 -5.75
C TYR A 172 -0.86 -14.04 -4.68
N ASN A 173 -1.44 -13.99 -3.50
CA ASN A 173 -0.91 -13.26 -2.35
C ASN A 173 -1.01 -14.12 -1.10
N LEU A 174 0.10 -14.26 -0.37
CA LEU A 174 0.18 -14.94 0.92
C LEU A 174 0.62 -13.95 1.99
N GLU A 175 -0.25 -13.72 2.98
CA GLU A 175 -0.06 -12.79 4.10
C GLU A 175 -0.95 -13.22 5.28
N LEU A 176 -1.15 -12.37 6.30
CA LEU A 176 -2.17 -12.60 7.32
C LEU A 176 -3.52 -12.04 6.90
N ALA A 177 -4.61 -12.63 7.41
CA ALA A 177 -5.97 -12.31 6.99
C ALA A 177 -6.37 -10.83 7.19
N ASP A 178 -5.78 -10.15 8.17
CA ASP A 178 -6.05 -8.77 8.57
C ASP A 178 -4.88 -7.81 8.31
N THR A 179 -3.85 -8.22 7.56
CA THR A 179 -2.66 -7.42 7.23
C THR A 179 -3.05 -6.02 6.72
N ASN A 180 -4.04 -5.95 5.84
CA ASN A 180 -4.52 -4.71 5.24
C ASN A 180 -5.39 -3.82 6.15
N VAL A 181 -5.71 -4.28 7.36
CA VAL A 181 -6.57 -3.58 8.33
C VAL A 181 -5.77 -3.11 9.54
N VAL A 182 -4.93 -4.00 10.10
CA VAL A 182 -4.25 -3.75 11.39
C VAL A 182 -2.73 -3.70 11.28
N ASP A 183 -2.16 -3.93 10.10
CA ASP A 183 -0.72 -3.96 9.87
C ASP A 183 -0.32 -3.23 8.57
N HIS A 184 -1.02 -2.14 8.25
CA HIS A 184 -0.84 -1.40 7.00
C HIS A 184 -0.21 -0.03 7.28
N ASN A 185 1.12 0.01 7.38
CA ASN A 185 1.86 1.20 7.77
C ASN A 185 2.39 1.95 6.55
N THR A 186 1.76 3.06 6.16
CA THR A 186 2.06 3.77 4.90
C THR A 186 2.67 5.16 5.11
N HIS A 187 3.71 5.46 4.34
CA HIS A 187 4.18 6.83 4.10
C HIS A 187 3.60 7.38 2.79
N ASP A 188 3.19 8.66 2.77
CA ASP A 188 2.67 9.33 1.58
C ASP A 188 3.58 10.48 1.15
N TYR A 189 4.48 10.20 0.21
CA TYR A 189 5.46 11.15 -0.29
C TYR A 189 4.84 12.35 -0.99
N ARG A 190 3.65 12.20 -1.58
CA ARG A 190 2.97 13.33 -2.22
C ARG A 190 2.55 14.34 -1.18
N ARG A 191 1.91 13.87 -0.09
CA ARG A 191 1.45 14.71 1.00
C ARG A 191 2.61 15.30 1.80
N ASP A 192 3.59 14.47 2.13
CA ASP A 192 4.61 14.82 3.14
C ASP A 192 5.88 15.42 2.51
N ASN A 193 6.09 15.23 1.21
CA ASN A 193 7.31 15.66 0.51
C ASN A 193 7.08 16.30 -0.86
N GLY A 194 5.84 16.33 -1.37
CA GLY A 194 5.55 16.81 -2.72
C GLY A 194 6.21 15.96 -3.83
N LEU A 195 6.48 14.67 -3.57
CA LEU A 195 7.15 13.78 -4.51
C LEU A 195 6.19 12.78 -5.17
N GLU A 196 6.55 12.39 -6.38
CA GLU A 196 6.02 11.21 -7.07
C GLU A 196 7.18 10.44 -7.72
N PHE A 197 7.14 9.12 -7.62
CA PHE A 197 8.12 8.25 -8.25
C PHE A 197 7.62 7.72 -9.58
N VAL A 198 8.53 7.59 -10.54
CA VAL A 198 8.31 7.01 -11.86
C VAL A 198 9.32 5.90 -12.07
N VAL A 199 8.85 4.70 -12.40
CA VAL A 199 9.72 3.58 -12.77
C VAL A 199 10.11 3.72 -14.23
N LEU A 200 11.41 3.65 -14.49
CA LEU A 200 11.97 3.57 -15.83
C LEU A 200 12.62 2.21 -16.02
N ASP A 201 12.10 1.45 -16.99
CA ASP A 201 12.74 0.25 -17.52
C ASP A 201 13.28 0.57 -18.91
N GLU A 202 14.60 0.63 -19.04
CA GLU A 202 15.27 0.92 -20.31
C GLU A 202 15.00 -0.18 -21.36
N GLU A 203 14.71 -1.41 -20.92
CA GLU A 203 14.36 -2.52 -21.81
C GLU A 203 12.98 -2.35 -22.47
N LEU A 204 12.10 -1.49 -21.93
CA LEU A 204 10.83 -1.13 -22.56
C LEU A 204 10.96 0.06 -23.52
N ALA A 205 12.10 0.78 -23.48
CA ALA A 205 12.35 1.97 -24.29
C ALA A 205 13.13 1.67 -25.59
N ALA A 206 13.59 0.43 -25.77
CA ALA A 206 14.28 -0.09 -26.96
C ALA A 206 13.32 -0.94 -27.82
#